data_AF-A0A378Q535-F1
#
_entry.id   AF-A0A378Q535-F1
#
_cell.length_a   1.000
_cell.length_b   1.000
_cell.length_c   1.000
_cell.angle_alpha   90.00
_cell.angle_beta   90.00
_cell.angle_gamma   90.00
#
_symmetry.space_group_name_H-M   'P 1'
#
loop_
_entity.id
_entity.type
_entity.pdbx_description
1 polymer ?
#
loop_
_entity_poly.entity_id
_entity_poly.type
_entity_poly.pdbx_seq_one_letter_code
_entity_poly.pdbx_strand_id
1 'polypeptide(L)'
;MAKSPKVKTEAPVPSVLAFSRKIEPSDGLMQAGLWENINDKHAWQNIELHDKRNRATKSQYGVADDEKIQPNIVWGDDASIPHELDTLKVTFTVKFLGNIDKATANNRP
;
A
#
# COMPACT_ATOMS: atom_id res chain seq x y z
N MET A 1 -5.82 -37.17 -50.09
CA MET A 1 -4.59 -36.38 -49.81
C MET A 1 -4.76 -35.72 -48.44
N ALA A 2 -3.89 -36.04 -47.48
CA ALA A 2 -3.98 -35.47 -46.13
C ALA A 2 -3.63 -33.96 -46.20
N LYS A 3 -4.49 -33.10 -45.64
CA LYS A 3 -4.19 -31.67 -45.50
C LYS A 3 -2.97 -31.51 -44.57
N SER A 4 -1.93 -30.88 -45.07
CA SER A 4 -0.73 -30.55 -44.28
C SER A 4 -1.12 -29.75 -43.03
N PRO A 5 -0.43 -29.94 -41.88
CA PRO A 5 -0.76 -29.20 -40.66
C PRO A 5 -0.55 -27.70 -40.91
N LYS A 6 -1.53 -26.87 -40.56
CA LYS A 6 -1.35 -25.42 -40.52
C LYS A 6 -0.25 -25.12 -39.50
N VAL A 7 0.91 -24.69 -39.96
CA VAL A 7 1.97 -24.13 -39.12
C VAL A 7 1.34 -22.97 -38.35
N LYS A 8 1.27 -23.08 -37.01
CA LYS A 8 0.89 -21.96 -36.16
C LYS A 8 1.99 -20.92 -36.31
N THR A 9 1.74 -19.90 -37.13
CA THR A 9 2.55 -18.69 -37.13
C THR A 9 2.37 -18.06 -35.74
N GLU A 10 3.38 -18.18 -34.88
CA GLU A 10 3.38 -17.44 -33.61
C GLU A 10 3.22 -15.97 -33.92
N ALA A 11 2.18 -15.34 -33.34
CA ALA A 11 2.00 -13.91 -33.48
C ALA A 11 3.23 -13.22 -32.88
N PRO A 12 3.95 -12.40 -33.64
CA PRO A 12 5.21 -11.84 -33.20
C PRO A 12 5.00 -10.87 -32.03
N VAL A 13 5.24 -11.33 -30.79
CA VAL A 13 5.14 -10.50 -29.57
C VAL A 13 6.23 -9.43 -29.59
N PRO A 14 5.90 -8.13 -29.40
CA PRO A 14 6.88 -7.05 -29.34
C PRO A 14 7.89 -7.30 -28.22
N SER A 15 9.16 -6.94 -28.45
CA SER A 15 10.19 -7.10 -27.43
C SER A 15 10.17 -5.98 -26.40
N VAL A 16 9.45 -4.88 -26.67
CA VAL A 16 9.13 -3.82 -25.71
C VAL A 16 7.63 -3.56 -25.77
N LEU A 17 6.95 -3.81 -24.66
CA LEU A 17 5.53 -3.54 -24.49
C LEU A 17 5.27 -3.12 -23.05
N ALA A 18 4.67 -1.94 -22.87
CA ALA A 18 4.36 -1.41 -21.54
C ALA A 18 2.99 -0.73 -21.54
N PHE A 19 2.27 -0.88 -20.43
CA PHE A 19 0.99 -0.21 -20.18
C PHE A 19 1.07 0.53 -18.85
N SER A 20 0.57 1.76 -18.80
CA SER A 20 0.35 2.47 -17.54
C SER A 20 -0.81 1.83 -16.77
N ARG A 21 -0.72 1.80 -15.44
CA ARG A 21 -1.86 1.42 -14.58
C ARG A 21 -3.03 2.38 -14.83
N LYS A 22 -4.25 1.86 -14.73
CA LYS A 22 -5.49 2.60 -15.07
C LYS A 22 -6.37 2.90 -13.86
N ILE A 23 -6.08 2.26 -12.73
CA ILE A 23 -6.69 2.52 -11.43
C ILE A 23 -5.63 3.21 -10.60
N GLU A 24 -5.87 4.47 -10.29
CA GLU A 24 -4.92 5.38 -9.66
C GLU A 24 -5.48 5.82 -8.29
N PRO A 25 -5.21 5.08 -7.20
CA PRO A 25 -5.54 5.54 -5.85
C PRO A 25 -4.55 6.60 -5.38
N SER A 26 -5.03 7.60 -4.64
CA SER A 26 -4.18 8.49 -3.85
C SER A 26 -3.81 7.81 -2.52
N ASP A 27 -2.85 8.41 -1.80
CA ASP A 27 -2.59 8.03 -0.42
C ASP A 27 -3.83 8.26 0.46
N GLY A 28 -3.97 7.40 1.47
CA GLY A 28 -5.03 7.49 2.48
C GLY A 28 -4.60 8.33 3.65
N LEU A 29 -5.19 9.51 3.81
CA LEU A 29 -4.99 10.34 4.99
C LEU A 29 -5.83 9.81 6.16
N MET A 30 -5.17 9.59 7.29
CA MET A 30 -5.79 9.14 8.53
C MET A 30 -6.07 10.33 9.46
N GLN A 31 -7.31 10.43 9.91
CA GLN A 31 -7.79 11.48 10.80
C GLN A 31 -8.60 10.86 11.94
N ALA A 32 -8.70 11.57 13.06
CA ALA A 32 -9.49 11.18 14.21
C ALA A 32 -10.63 12.18 14.44
N GLY A 33 -11.77 11.68 14.91
CA GLY A 33 -12.94 12.49 15.30
C GLY A 33 -13.89 11.70 16.20
N LEU A 34 -15.03 12.30 16.54
CA LEU A 34 -16.13 11.63 17.22
C LEU A 34 -17.13 11.06 16.20
N TRP A 35 -17.63 9.85 16.44
CA TRP A 35 -18.59 9.19 15.55
C TRP A 35 -19.85 10.02 15.31
N GLU A 36 -20.35 10.70 16.36
CA GLU A 36 -21.53 11.56 16.28
C GLU A 36 -21.40 12.71 15.27
N ASN A 37 -20.16 13.14 15.00
CA ASN A 37 -19.86 14.26 14.10
C ASN A 37 -19.47 13.80 12.68
N ILE A 38 -19.90 12.60 12.27
CA ILE A 38 -19.45 11.99 11.01
C ILE A 38 -19.68 12.86 9.76
N ASN A 39 -20.74 13.66 9.78
CA ASN A 39 -21.13 14.55 8.69
C ASN A 39 -20.47 15.94 8.74
N ASP A 40 -19.84 16.30 9.86
CA ASP A 40 -19.09 17.55 9.98
C ASP A 40 -17.67 17.35 9.46
N LYS A 41 -17.32 18.04 8.36
CA LYS A 41 -15.99 17.95 7.75
C LYS A 41 -14.91 18.65 8.57
N HIS A 42 -15.28 19.59 9.44
CA HIS A 42 -14.34 20.37 10.25
C HIS A 42 -14.04 19.73 11.61
N ALA A 43 -14.78 18.70 12.00
CA ALA A 43 -14.61 17.98 13.27
C ALA A 43 -13.48 16.92 13.26
N TRP A 44 -12.72 16.80 12.16
CA TRP A 44 -11.69 15.78 11.99
C TRP A 44 -10.29 16.38 12.06
N GLN A 45 -9.43 15.83 12.92
CA GLN A 45 -8.04 16.25 13.07
C GLN A 45 -7.08 15.16 12.55
N ASN A 46 -5.91 15.55 12.05
CA ASN A 46 -4.91 14.59 11.58
C ASN A 46 -4.34 13.78 12.74
N ILE A 47 -4.02 12.51 12.47
CA ILE A 47 -3.26 11.67 13.40
C ILE A 47 -1.78 11.91 13.12
N GLU A 48 -1.10 12.59 14.04
CA GLU A 48 0.34 12.82 13.97
C GLU A 48 1.12 11.58 14.40
N LEU A 49 2.33 11.43 13.85
CA LEU A 49 3.29 10.42 14.30
C LEU A 49 4.07 10.95 15.50
N HIS A 50 4.38 10.07 16.45
CA HIS A 50 5.26 10.40 17.56
C HIS A 50 6.34 9.33 17.76
N ASP A 51 7.52 9.79 18.17
CA ASP A 51 8.65 8.92 18.51
C ASP A 51 8.31 8.08 19.74
N LYS A 52 8.54 6.77 19.63
CA LYS A 52 8.39 5.83 20.73
C LYS A 52 9.70 5.11 21.00
N ARG A 53 10.09 5.08 22.28
CA ARG A 53 11.27 4.36 22.76
C ARG A 53 10.82 3.25 23.70
N ASN A 54 11.08 2.01 23.31
CA ASN A 54 10.70 0.85 24.09
C ASN A 54 11.93 0.08 24.56
N ARG A 55 11.82 -0.56 25.72
CA ARG A 55 12.72 -1.64 26.14
C ARG A 55 12.07 -2.96 25.76
N ALA A 56 12.40 -3.46 24.58
CA ALA A 56 11.87 -4.70 24.03
C ALA A 56 12.62 -5.93 24.58
N THR A 57 12.15 -7.10 24.15
CA THR A 57 12.79 -8.39 24.37
C THR A 57 13.44 -8.86 23.05
N LYS A 58 14.57 -9.57 23.13
CA LYS A 58 15.13 -10.27 21.96
C LYS A 58 14.35 -11.56 21.70
N SER A 59 13.39 -11.54 20.78
CA SER A 59 12.49 -12.66 20.49
C SER A 59 12.72 -13.31 19.12
N GLN A 60 13.77 -12.90 18.40
CA GLN A 60 14.11 -13.47 17.11
C GLN A 60 14.48 -14.96 17.20
N TYR A 61 14.16 -15.71 16.16
CA TYR A 61 14.47 -17.14 16.06
C TYR A 61 16.00 -17.35 16.10
N GLY A 62 16.46 -18.32 16.90
CA GLY A 62 17.87 -18.68 17.00
C GLY A 62 18.71 -17.85 17.98
N VAL A 63 18.12 -16.91 18.73
CA VAL A 63 18.84 -16.18 19.76
C VAL A 63 19.12 -17.07 20.99
N ALA A 64 20.35 -16.99 21.50
CA ALA A 64 20.75 -17.72 22.70
C ALA A 64 20.01 -17.23 23.96
N ASP A 65 19.80 -18.09 24.95
CA ASP A 65 18.97 -17.77 26.12
C ASP A 65 19.60 -16.72 27.03
N ASP A 66 20.92 -16.68 27.14
CA ASP A 66 21.69 -15.66 27.86
C ASP A 66 21.49 -14.27 27.25
N GLU A 67 21.38 -14.20 25.92
CA GLU A 67 21.12 -12.96 25.21
C GLU A 67 19.71 -12.40 25.46
N LYS A 68 18.71 -13.25 25.73
CA LYS A 68 17.31 -12.83 25.95
C LYS A 68 17.12 -11.98 27.22
N ILE A 69 18.04 -12.11 28.18
CA ILE A 69 18.01 -11.38 29.46
C ILE A 69 18.58 -9.96 29.31
N GLN A 70 19.35 -9.71 28.25
CA GLN A 70 19.97 -8.42 28.00
C GLN A 70 18.95 -7.35 27.55
N PRO A 71 19.14 -6.08 27.93
CA PRO A 71 18.26 -5.00 27.50
C PRO A 71 18.31 -4.83 25.98
N ASN A 72 17.15 -4.62 25.37
CA ASN A 72 17.00 -4.31 23.95
C ASN A 72 16.27 -2.97 23.79
N ILE A 73 17.02 -1.88 23.61
CA ILE A 73 16.43 -0.54 23.41
C ILE A 73 16.09 -0.39 21.94
N VAL A 74 14.82 -0.14 21.65
CA VAL A 74 14.31 0.03 20.29
C VAL A 74 13.60 1.36 20.15
N TRP A 75 13.74 1.96 18.97
CA TRP A 75 13.07 3.19 18.60
C TRP A 75 12.18 2.91 17.38
N GLY A 76 11.03 3.56 17.34
CA GLY A 76 10.13 3.50 16.19
C GLY A 76 9.04 4.55 16.31
N ASP A 77 8.26 4.69 15.24
CA ASP A 77 7.16 5.64 15.19
C ASP A 77 5.88 4.95 15.69
N ASP A 78 5.04 5.70 16.36
CA ASP A 78 3.74 5.26 16.82
C ASP A 78 2.68 6.32 16.46
N ALA A 79 1.44 5.88 16.31
CA ALA A 79 0.32 6.73 15.92
C ALA A 79 -0.92 6.24 16.65
N SER A 80 -1.63 7.15 17.32
CA SER A 80 -2.80 6.79 18.12
C SER A 80 -3.90 7.81 17.99
N ILE A 81 -5.15 7.34 18.07
CA ILE A 81 -6.32 8.21 18.20
C ILE A 81 -6.22 8.94 19.57
N PRO A 82 -6.41 10.27 19.62
CA PRO A 82 -6.47 11.01 20.89
C PRO A 82 -7.55 10.45 21.81
N HIS A 83 -7.30 10.43 23.12
CA HIS A 83 -8.19 9.81 24.12
C HIS A 83 -9.63 10.35 24.12
N GLU A 84 -9.82 11.61 23.72
CA GLU A 84 -11.13 12.27 23.66
C GLU A 84 -11.92 11.93 22.38
N LEU A 85 -11.32 11.16 21.47
CA LEU A 85 -11.91 10.79 20.19
C LEU A 85 -12.06 9.26 20.10
N ASP A 86 -13.05 8.81 19.34
CA ASP A 86 -13.43 7.39 19.28
C ASP A 86 -13.38 6.79 17.87
N THR A 87 -13.13 7.60 16.85
CA THR A 87 -13.29 7.17 15.45
C THR A 87 -12.08 7.52 14.58
N LEU A 88 -11.57 6.51 13.87
CA LEU A 88 -10.62 6.67 12.77
C LEU A 88 -11.35 6.90 11.45
N LYS A 89 -10.97 7.94 10.72
CA LYS A 89 -11.41 8.22 9.35
C LYS A 89 -10.24 8.11 8.39
N VAL A 90 -10.43 7.37 7.30
CA VAL A 90 -9.46 7.24 6.21
C VAL A 90 -10.06 7.86 4.95
N THR A 91 -9.38 8.85 4.38
CA THR A 91 -9.84 9.53 3.15
C THR A 91 -8.81 9.37 2.05
N PHE A 92 -9.26 8.89 0.88
CA PHE A 92 -8.47 8.83 -0.35
C PHE A 92 -9.39 9.01 -1.56
N THR A 93 -8.79 9.20 -2.71
CA THR A 93 -9.51 9.30 -4.00
C THR A 93 -9.01 8.22 -4.95
N VAL A 94 -9.84 7.80 -5.90
CA VAL A 94 -9.46 6.85 -6.94
C VAL A 94 -9.84 7.42 -8.29
N LYS A 95 -8.89 7.45 -9.22
CA LYS A 95 -9.11 7.87 -10.61
C LYS A 95 -9.09 6.64 -11.53
N PHE A 96 -10.11 6.54 -12.39
CA PHE A 96 -10.22 5.51 -13.42
C PHE A 96 -9.88 6.11 -14.78
N LEU A 97 -8.92 5.50 -15.47
CA LEU A 97 -8.46 5.93 -16.79
C LEU A 97 -8.94 4.97 -17.87
N GLY A 98 -9.40 5.52 -19.00
CA GLY A 98 -9.76 4.75 -20.19
C GLY A 98 -8.55 4.31 -21.01
N ASN A 99 -8.79 3.89 -22.26
CA ASN A 99 -7.77 3.42 -23.19
C ASN A 99 -6.93 2.27 -22.60
N ILE A 100 -7.62 1.25 -22.09
CA ILE A 100 -6.98 0.06 -21.50
C ILE A 100 -6.16 -0.73 -22.52
N ASP A 101 -6.56 -0.62 -23.79
CA ASP A 101 -5.98 -1.25 -24.97
C ASP A 101 -4.77 -0.50 -25.53
N LYS A 102 -4.57 0.78 -25.16
CA LYS A 102 -3.46 1.58 -25.66
C LYS A 102 -2.21 1.38 -24.80
N ALA A 103 -1.20 0.77 -25.40
CA ALA A 103 0.13 0.66 -24.84
C ALA A 103 0.79 2.04 -24.69
N THR A 104 1.51 2.24 -23.60
CA THR A 104 2.33 3.43 -23.35
C THR A 104 3.64 3.37 -24.13
N ALA A 105 4.18 2.17 -24.33
CA ALA A 105 5.31 1.91 -25.21
C ALA A 105 5.09 0.60 -25.96
N ASN A 106 5.33 0.59 -27.26
CA ASN A 106 5.29 -0.59 -28.11
C ASN A 106 6.33 -0.42 -29.23
N ASN A 107 7.27 -1.35 -29.36
CA ASN A 107 8.30 -1.29 -30.41
C ASN A 107 7.90 -2.00 -31.72
N ARG A 108 6.63 -2.40 -31.85
CA ARG A 108 6.02 -2.85 -33.10
C ARG A 108 4.70 -2.10 -33.34
N PRO A 109 4.40 -1.68 -34.58
CA PRO A 109 3.15 -1.01 -34.90
C PRO A 109 1.94 -1.93 -34.68
#